data_AF-A0A8B6C042-F1
#
_entry.id   AF-A0A8B6C042-F1
#
_cell.length_a   1.000
_cell.length_b   1.000
_cell.length_c   1.000
_cell.angle_alpha   90.00
_cell.angle_beta   90.00
_cell.angle_gamma   90.00
#
_symmetry.space_group_name_H-M   'P 1'
#
loop_
_entity.id
_entity.type
_entity.pdbx_description
1 polymer ?
#
loop_
_entity_poly.entity_id
_entity_poly.type
_entity_poly.pdbx_seq_one_letter_code
_entity_poly.pdbx_strand_id
1 'polypeptide(L)'
;MAQVSAQKCSLCDENNGVYYCYECQHALCTACRNRHDITDVVKEERENAEENIEKLKLKTETLSSLEEKIRREHIENLHAERKTCIGHIESVSKNLQEYIAAKSSIKISEVEDKETTEKQNFEAFLENSDLIKKRYVNILSELENLLLEKHDIPFHLGYI
;
A
#
# COMPACT_ATOMS: atom_id res chain seq x y z
N MET A 1 44.33 -30.97 -26.90
CA MET A 1 44.79 -30.40 -28.18
C MET A 1 44.13 -31.20 -29.29
N ALA A 2 43.15 -30.61 -29.99
CA ALA A 2 42.47 -31.31 -31.08
C ALA A 2 43.37 -31.32 -32.31
N GLN A 3 43.78 -32.51 -32.76
CA GLN A 3 44.39 -32.71 -34.07
C GLN A 3 43.36 -32.30 -35.12
N VAL A 4 43.55 -31.12 -35.71
CA VAL A 4 42.82 -30.74 -36.92
C VAL A 4 43.37 -31.67 -38.02
N SER A 5 42.59 -32.69 -38.39
CA SER A 5 42.90 -33.55 -39.54
C SER A 5 43.24 -32.66 -40.73
N ALA A 6 44.44 -32.79 -41.28
CA ALA A 6 44.90 -31.97 -42.39
C ALA A 6 43.92 -32.11 -43.56
N GLN A 7 43.06 -31.10 -43.78
CA GLN A 7 42.18 -31.05 -44.94
C GLN A 7 43.06 -30.89 -46.19
N LYS A 8 42.78 -31.64 -47.25
CA LYS A 8 43.46 -31.46 -48.53
C LYS A 8 43.19 -30.07 -49.09
N CYS A 9 44.15 -29.51 -49.82
CA CYS A 9 43.98 -28.23 -50.48
C CYS A 9 42.84 -28.30 -51.50
N SER A 10 41.85 -27.42 -51.40
CA SER A 10 40.66 -27.46 -52.26
C SER A 10 40.90 -27.04 -53.71
N LEU A 11 42.07 -26.44 -53.98
CA LEU A 11 42.47 -26.03 -55.34
C LEU A 11 43.54 -26.96 -55.94
N CYS A 12 44.11 -27.89 -55.17
CA CYS A 12 45.01 -28.91 -55.70
C CYS A 12 45.03 -30.15 -54.80
N ASP A 13 44.84 -31.34 -55.39
CA ASP A 13 44.75 -32.61 -54.65
C ASP A 13 46.09 -33.15 -54.12
N GLU A 14 47.19 -32.46 -54.48
CA GLU A 14 48.56 -32.90 -54.25
C GLU A 14 49.11 -32.46 -52.88
N ASN A 15 48.56 -31.41 -52.29
CA ASN A 15 49.09 -30.81 -51.07
C ASN A 15 48.03 -30.70 -49.97
N ASN A 16 48.47 -30.77 -48.72
CA ASN A 16 47.61 -30.48 -47.58
C ASN A 16 47.34 -28.97 -47.48
N GLY A 17 46.11 -28.63 -47.16
CA GLY A 17 45.70 -27.26 -46.86
C GLY A 17 46.25 -26.84 -45.50
N VAL A 18 47.10 -25.82 -45.49
CA VAL A 18 47.72 -25.28 -44.27
C VAL A 18 47.13 -23.91 -43.91
N TYR A 19 46.48 -23.25 -44.87
CA TYR A 19 45.88 -21.93 -44.71
C TYR A 19 44.39 -21.99 -45.05
N TYR A 20 43.52 -21.45 -44.19
CA TYR A 20 42.10 -21.34 -44.50
C TYR A 20 41.83 -20.05 -45.28
N CYS A 21 41.19 -20.13 -46.44
CA CYS A 21 40.69 -18.99 -47.19
C CYS A 21 39.24 -18.71 -46.76
N TYR A 22 38.99 -17.54 -46.20
CA TYR A 22 37.66 -17.16 -45.69
C TYR A 22 36.65 -16.89 -46.81
N GLU A 23 37.09 -16.33 -47.95
CA GLU A 23 36.23 -16.12 -49.12
C GLU A 23 35.74 -17.45 -49.72
N CYS A 24 36.65 -18.40 -49.90
CA CYS A 24 36.31 -19.71 -50.46
C CYS A 24 35.75 -20.67 -49.41
N GLN A 25 35.87 -20.38 -48.11
CA GLN A 25 35.53 -21.29 -47.00
C GLN A 25 36.25 -22.65 -47.07
N HIS A 26 37.50 -22.67 -47.53
CA HIS A 26 38.25 -23.90 -47.79
C HIS A 26 39.73 -23.78 -47.42
N ALA A 27 40.37 -24.91 -47.11
CA ALA A 27 41.80 -24.98 -46.83
C ALA A 27 42.62 -25.00 -48.13
N LEU A 28 43.68 -24.18 -48.19
CA LEU A 28 44.59 -24.00 -49.32
C LEU A 28 46.03 -24.33 -48.90
N CYS A 29 46.80 -24.92 -49.83
CA CYS A 29 48.24 -25.05 -49.68
C CYS A 29 48.94 -23.70 -49.92
N THR A 30 50.20 -23.56 -49.51
CA THR A 30 50.98 -22.32 -49.65
C THR A 30 51.06 -21.82 -51.10
N ALA A 31 51.21 -22.75 -52.06
CA ALA A 31 51.31 -22.39 -53.48
C ALA A 31 49.98 -21.87 -54.05
N CYS A 32 48.85 -22.47 -53.67
CA CYS A 32 47.52 -22.02 -54.07
C CYS A 32 47.16 -20.70 -53.37
N ARG A 33 47.51 -20.54 -52.10
CA ARG A 33 47.34 -19.29 -51.35
C ARG A 33 48.05 -18.13 -52.04
N ASN A 34 49.30 -18.30 -52.48
CA ASN A 34 50.06 -17.20 -53.09
C ASN A 34 49.51 -16.77 -54.48
N ARG A 35 48.67 -17.58 -55.12
CA ARG A 35 47.95 -17.21 -56.34
C ARG A 35 46.53 -16.70 -56.07
N HIS A 36 46.01 -16.99 -54.89
CA HIS A 36 44.71 -16.55 -54.43
C HIS A 36 44.93 -15.24 -53.68
N ASP A 37 44.56 -14.12 -54.31
CA ASP A 37 44.89 -12.77 -53.83
C ASP A 37 44.01 -12.38 -52.62
N ILE A 38 44.25 -13.01 -51.47
CA ILE A 38 43.40 -12.96 -50.26
C ILE A 38 43.70 -11.72 -49.40
N THR A 39 44.73 -10.94 -49.74
CA THR A 39 45.28 -9.94 -48.82
C THR A 39 44.44 -8.67 -48.67
N ASP A 40 43.66 -8.29 -49.68
CA ASP A 40 42.90 -7.03 -49.66
C ASP A 40 41.51 -7.21 -49.02
N VAL A 41 40.81 -8.31 -49.31
CA VAL A 41 39.48 -8.58 -48.72
C VAL A 41 39.54 -8.84 -47.22
N VAL A 42 40.61 -9.47 -46.72
CA VAL A 42 40.80 -9.70 -45.27
C VAL A 42 41.04 -8.38 -44.52
N LYS A 43 41.63 -7.36 -45.17
CA LYS A 43 41.80 -6.04 -44.55
C LYS A 43 40.47 -5.28 -44.50
N GLU A 44 39.72 -5.30 -45.59
CA GLU A 44 38.41 -4.64 -45.67
C GLU A 44 37.39 -5.25 -44.69
N GLU A 45 37.33 -6.58 -44.60
CA GLU A 45 36.48 -7.26 -43.62
C GLU A 45 36.89 -6.96 -42.17
N ARG A 46 38.20 -6.83 -41.91
CA ARG A 46 38.71 -6.48 -40.59
C ARG A 46 38.36 -5.04 -40.21
N GLU A 47 38.54 -4.09 -41.11
CA GLU A 47 38.16 -2.69 -40.90
C GLU A 47 36.64 -2.55 -40.67
N ASN A 48 35.84 -3.27 -41.47
CA ASN A 48 34.38 -3.34 -41.28
C ASN A 48 33.99 -3.96 -39.93
N ALA A 49 34.68 -5.02 -39.50
CA ALA A 49 34.43 -5.63 -38.20
C ALA A 49 34.80 -4.69 -37.04
N GLU A 50 35.93 -3.97 -37.15
CA GLU A 50 36.36 -2.98 -36.17
C GLU A 50 35.35 -1.82 -36.07
N GLU A 51 34.86 -1.29 -37.20
CA GLU A 51 33.82 -0.26 -37.22
C GLU A 51 32.50 -0.74 -36.60
N ASN A 52 32.08 -1.98 -36.91
CA ASN A 52 30.87 -2.56 -36.34
C ASN A 52 30.97 -2.80 -34.84
N ILE A 53 32.13 -3.25 -34.34
CA ILE A 53 32.39 -3.39 -32.91
C ILE A 53 32.28 -2.02 -32.23
N GLU A 54 32.84 -0.97 -32.82
CA GLU A 54 32.77 0.38 -32.25
C GLU A 54 31.33 0.91 -32.21
N LYS A 55 30.55 0.68 -33.27
CA LYS A 55 29.10 0.98 -33.28
C LYS A 55 28.33 0.21 -32.21
N LEU A 56 28.68 -1.06 -31.97
CA LEU A 56 28.06 -1.87 -30.92
C LEU A 56 28.41 -1.37 -29.51
N LYS A 57 29.65 -0.94 -29.27
CA LYS A 57 30.04 -0.32 -28.00
C LYS A 57 29.22 0.94 -27.71
N LEU A 58 29.13 1.86 -28.68
CA LEU A 58 28.31 3.08 -28.58
C LEU A 58 26.84 2.77 -28.28
N LYS A 59 26.27 1.75 -28.94
CA LYS A 59 24.90 1.28 -28.65
C LYS A 59 24.75 0.71 -27.24
N THR A 60 25.77 0.01 -26.75
CA THR A 60 25.75 -0.59 -25.41
C THR A 60 25.83 0.50 -24.34
N GLU A 61 26.67 1.52 -24.54
CA GLU A 61 26.77 2.68 -23.66
C GLU A 61 25.46 3.50 -23.60
N THR A 62 24.82 3.70 -24.76
CA THR A 62 23.53 4.41 -24.81
C THR A 62 22.41 3.62 -24.14
N LEU A 63 22.35 2.29 -24.31
CA LEU A 63 21.42 1.44 -23.58
C LEU A 63 21.65 1.51 -22.07
N SER A 64 22.91 1.39 -21.62
CA SER A 64 23.26 1.50 -20.20
C SER A 64 22.84 2.85 -19.61
N SER A 65 23.00 3.94 -20.35
CA SER A 65 22.57 5.28 -19.95
C SER A 65 21.03 5.38 -19.82
N LEU A 66 20.30 4.80 -20.77
CA LEU A 66 18.84 4.76 -20.74
C LEU A 66 18.31 3.92 -19.58
N GLU A 67 18.91 2.76 -19.31
CA GLU A 67 18.56 1.91 -18.17
C GLU A 67 18.74 2.65 -16.85
N GLU A 68 19.86 3.37 -16.69
CA GLU A 68 20.13 4.15 -15.49
C GLU A 68 19.18 5.34 -15.34
N LYS A 69 18.79 5.97 -16.46
CA LYS A 69 17.77 7.02 -16.46
C LYS A 69 16.40 6.47 -16.04
N ILE A 70 15.98 5.32 -16.56
CA ILE A 70 14.72 4.66 -16.18
C ILE A 70 14.75 4.29 -14.69
N ARG A 71 15.87 3.73 -14.20
CA ARG A 71 16.00 3.39 -12.78
C ARG A 71 15.87 4.61 -11.89
N ARG A 72 16.65 5.67 -12.13
CA ARG A 72 16.61 6.85 -11.26
C ARG A 72 15.31 7.61 -11.40
N GLU A 73 14.92 7.98 -12.60
CA GLU A 73 13.75 8.85 -12.77
C GLU A 73 12.44 8.09 -12.54
N HIS A 74 12.24 6.91 -13.12
CA HIS A 74 10.93 6.28 -13.06
C HIS A 74 10.69 5.57 -11.72
N ILE A 75 11.67 4.79 -11.24
CA ILE A 75 11.48 4.00 -10.01
C ILE A 75 11.47 4.91 -8.77
N GLU A 76 12.37 5.91 -8.69
CA GLU A 76 12.37 6.81 -7.54
C GLU A 76 11.13 7.71 -7.51
N ASN A 77 10.67 8.21 -8.66
CA ASN A 77 9.43 8.99 -8.73
C ASN A 77 8.22 8.14 -8.32
N LEU A 78 8.11 6.90 -8.81
CA LEU A 78 7.04 5.99 -8.39
C LEU A 78 7.10 5.69 -6.88
N HIS A 79 8.29 5.55 -6.31
CA HIS A 79 8.44 5.38 -4.87
C HIS A 79 8.02 6.63 -4.08
N ALA A 80 8.35 7.82 -4.57
CA ALA A 80 7.96 9.10 -3.96
C ALA A 80 6.43 9.31 -4.03
N GLU A 81 5.81 9.06 -5.18
CA GLU A 81 4.36 9.10 -5.37
C GLU A 81 3.64 8.10 -4.48
N ARG A 82 4.12 6.85 -4.44
CA ARG A 82 3.59 5.80 -3.55
C ARG A 82 3.65 6.25 -2.09
N LYS A 83 4.77 6.80 -1.63
CA LYS A 83 4.95 7.27 -0.25
C LYS A 83 3.96 8.40 0.08
N THR A 84 3.75 9.31 -0.86
CA THR A 84 2.79 10.41 -0.73
C THR A 84 1.36 9.88 -0.62
N CYS A 85 0.99 8.93 -1.47
CA CYS A 85 -0.33 8.30 -1.46
C CYS A 85 -0.59 7.55 -0.14
N ILE A 86 0.37 6.76 0.34
CA ILE A 86 0.27 6.06 1.63
C ILE A 86 0.06 7.07 2.77
N GLY A 87 0.87 8.13 2.83
CA GLY A 87 0.72 9.16 3.87
C GLY A 87 -0.66 9.83 3.83
N HIS A 88 -1.23 10.02 2.64
CA HIS A 88 -2.57 10.58 2.50
C HIS A 88 -3.65 9.62 3.03
N ILE A 89 -3.55 8.33 2.71
CA ILE A 89 -4.47 7.29 3.20
C ILE A 89 -4.41 7.18 4.73
N GLU A 90 -3.21 7.20 5.31
CA GLU A 90 -3.01 7.15 6.76
C GLU A 90 -3.63 8.37 7.47
N SER A 91 -3.43 9.56 6.91
CA SER A 91 -4.04 10.80 7.41
C SER A 91 -5.57 10.75 7.39
N VAL A 92 -6.16 10.33 6.25
CA VAL A 92 -7.61 10.18 6.12
C VAL A 92 -8.16 9.14 7.10
N SER A 93 -7.45 8.02 7.27
CA SER A 93 -7.83 6.97 8.22
C SER A 93 -7.84 7.47 9.66
N LYS A 94 -6.83 8.27 10.04
CA LYS A 94 -6.77 8.90 11.36
C LYS A 94 -7.93 9.88 11.57
N ASN A 95 -8.20 10.74 10.60
CA ASN A 95 -9.32 11.70 10.68
C ASN A 95 -10.68 10.99 10.80
N LEU A 96 -10.86 9.87 10.09
CA LEU A 96 -12.06 9.04 10.20
C LEU A 96 -12.21 8.42 11.60
N GLN A 97 -11.13 7.92 12.19
CA GLN A 97 -11.14 7.38 13.54
C GLN A 97 -11.49 8.45 14.59
N GLU A 98 -10.90 9.64 14.47
CA GLU A 98 -11.21 10.78 15.35
C GLU A 98 -12.68 11.20 15.22
N TYR A 99 -13.20 11.26 13.99
CA TYR A 99 -14.63 11.57 13.75
C TYR A 99 -15.56 10.52 14.37
N ILE A 100 -15.25 9.22 14.20
CA ILE A 100 -16.04 8.14 14.78
C ILE A 100 -16.02 8.24 16.31
N ALA A 101 -14.85 8.45 16.92
CA ALA A 101 -14.69 8.58 18.37
C ALA A 101 -15.50 9.76 18.93
N ALA A 102 -15.42 10.92 18.28
CA ALA A 102 -16.19 12.11 18.65
C ALA A 102 -17.70 11.84 18.58
N LYS A 103 -18.16 11.20 17.50
CA LYS A 103 -19.58 10.87 17.31
C LYS A 103 -20.09 9.83 18.31
N SER A 104 -19.27 8.85 18.69
CA SER A 104 -19.62 7.90 19.75
C SER A 104 -19.68 8.58 21.12
N SER A 105 -18.77 9.50 21.41
CA SER A 105 -18.78 10.24 22.68
C SER A 105 -20.04 11.07 22.85
N ILE A 106 -20.48 11.76 21.79
CA ILE A 106 -21.71 12.57 21.80
C ILE A 106 -22.94 11.69 22.07
N LYS A 107 -23.03 10.52 21.44
CA LYS A 107 -24.16 9.60 21.67
C LYS A 107 -24.21 9.08 23.10
N ILE A 108 -23.06 8.85 23.73
CA ILE A 108 -23.00 8.39 25.14
C ILE A 108 -23.48 9.51 26.05
N SER A 109 -22.96 10.73 25.87
CA SER A 109 -23.37 11.87 26.71
C SER A 109 -24.86 12.19 26.58
N GLU A 110 -25.44 12.14 25.37
CA GLU A 110 -26.88 12.39 25.18
C GLU A 110 -27.76 11.36 25.91
N VAL A 111 -27.32 10.10 26.00
CA VAL A 111 -28.04 9.05 26.73
C VAL A 111 -27.90 9.25 28.24
N GLU A 112 -26.70 9.54 28.72
CA GLU A 112 -26.42 9.81 30.14
C GLU A 112 -27.18 11.05 30.65
N ASP A 113 -27.22 12.13 29.87
CA ASP A 113 -27.96 13.35 30.21
C ASP A 113 -29.47 13.09 30.32
N LYS A 114 -30.01 12.28 29.40
CA LYS A 114 -31.43 11.91 29.42
C LYS A 114 -31.75 11.02 30.62
N GLU A 115 -30.93 10.01 30.90
CA GLU A 115 -31.11 9.13 32.07
C GLU A 115 -31.04 9.92 33.38
N THR A 116 -30.09 10.87 33.47
CA THR A 116 -29.95 11.74 34.65
C THR A 116 -31.17 12.64 34.84
N THR A 117 -31.70 13.21 33.74
CA THR A 117 -32.89 14.06 33.76
C THR A 117 -34.14 13.28 34.18
N GLU A 118 -34.33 12.07 33.63
CA GLU A 118 -35.44 11.19 34.01
C GLU A 118 -35.37 10.76 35.47
N LYS A 119 -34.18 10.44 35.97
CA LYS A 119 -33.95 10.13 37.39
C LYS A 119 -34.30 11.30 38.30
N GLN A 120 -33.82 12.51 37.98
CA GLN A 120 -34.14 13.72 38.77
C GLN A 120 -35.64 14.01 38.77
N ASN A 121 -36.32 13.85 37.63
CA ASN A 121 -37.77 14.02 37.54
C ASN A 121 -38.52 12.99 38.41
N PHE A 122 -38.06 11.74 38.43
CA PHE A 122 -38.66 10.70 39.25
C PHE A 122 -38.43 10.95 40.75
N GLU A 123 -37.23 11.37 41.16
CA GLU A 123 -36.92 11.75 42.54
C GLU A 123 -37.80 12.92 43.00
N ALA A 124 -37.95 13.96 42.18
CA ALA A 124 -38.84 15.08 42.46
C ALA A 124 -40.32 14.66 42.57
N PHE A 125 -40.75 13.70 41.75
CA PHE A 125 -42.10 13.13 41.85
C PHE A 125 -42.31 12.39 43.18
N LEU A 126 -41.34 11.59 43.62
CA LEU A 126 -41.39 10.89 44.91
C LEU A 126 -41.45 11.87 46.08
N GLU A 127 -40.59 12.91 46.08
CA GLU A 127 -40.60 13.94 47.11
C GLU A 127 -41.96 14.65 47.21
N ASN A 128 -42.57 14.97 46.06
CA ASN A 128 -43.89 15.57 46.02
C ASN A 128 -44.99 14.62 46.52
N SER A 129 -44.90 13.33 46.17
CA SER A 129 -45.80 12.29 46.68
C SER A 129 -45.75 12.19 48.21
N ASP A 130 -44.55 12.19 48.79
CA ASP A 130 -44.35 12.18 50.25
C ASP A 130 -44.91 13.44 50.92
N LEU A 131 -44.73 14.61 50.29
CA LEU A 131 -45.32 15.88 50.75
C LEU A 131 -46.84 15.83 50.77
N ILE A 132 -47.47 15.30 49.71
CA ILE A 132 -48.92 15.12 49.62
C ILE A 132 -49.38 14.15 50.72
N LYS A 133 -48.67 13.02 50.91
CA LYS A 133 -49.00 12.05 51.97
C LYS A 133 -48.93 12.67 53.36
N LYS A 134 -47.89 13.45 53.66
CA LYS A 134 -47.77 14.19 54.93
C LYS A 134 -48.92 15.18 55.14
N ARG A 135 -49.29 15.95 54.11
CA ARG A 135 -50.43 16.87 54.17
C ARG A 135 -51.74 16.12 54.41
N TYR A 136 -51.95 15.00 53.73
CA TYR A 136 -53.14 14.18 53.89
C TYR A 136 -53.27 13.64 55.32
N VAL A 137 -52.17 13.09 55.87
CA VAL A 137 -52.11 12.64 57.28
C VAL A 137 -52.43 13.78 58.23
N ASN A 138 -51.85 14.98 58.01
CA ASN A 138 -52.12 16.13 58.86
C ASN A 138 -53.61 16.54 58.84
N ILE A 139 -54.22 16.60 57.65
CA ILE A 139 -55.66 16.91 57.51
C ILE A 139 -56.52 15.88 58.25
N LEU A 140 -56.18 14.59 58.14
CA LEU A 140 -56.91 13.54 58.86
C LEU A 140 -56.79 13.69 60.37
N SER A 141 -55.60 14.02 60.89
CA SER A 141 -55.40 14.29 62.32
C SER A 141 -56.17 15.54 62.78
N GLU A 142 -56.20 16.61 61.98
CA GLU A 142 -56.98 17.82 62.28
C GLU A 142 -58.49 17.52 62.33
N LEU A 143 -59.00 16.70 61.40
CA LEU A 143 -60.38 16.24 61.37
C LEU A 143 -60.73 15.38 62.59
N GLU A 144 -59.85 14.44 62.96
CA GLU A 144 -60.01 13.60 64.15
C GLU A 144 -60.13 14.45 65.41
N ASN A 145 -59.23 15.43 65.59
CA ASN A 145 -59.28 16.36 66.72
C ASN A 145 -60.58 17.17 66.75
N LEU A 146 -61.02 17.70 65.61
CA LEU A 146 -62.29 18.45 65.50
C LEU A 146 -63.51 17.61 65.87
N LEU A 147 -63.56 16.36 65.43
CA LEU A 147 -64.66 15.43 65.72
C LEU A 147 -64.70 15.04 67.20
N LEU A 148 -63.53 14.82 67.81
CA LEU A 148 -63.43 14.53 69.24
C LEU A 148 -63.85 15.74 70.08
N GLU A 149 -63.26 16.91 69.83
CA GLU A 149 -63.43 18.10 70.69
C GLU A 149 -64.83 18.70 70.61
N LYS A 150 -65.47 18.70 69.43
CA LYS A 150 -66.76 19.40 69.24
C LYS A 150 -67.97 18.49 69.27
N HIS A 151 -67.80 17.21 69.00
CA HIS A 151 -68.93 16.31 68.76
C HIS A 151 -68.88 15.03 69.61
N ASP A 152 -67.80 14.79 70.36
CA ASP A 152 -67.60 13.59 71.21
C ASP A 152 -67.75 12.29 70.40
N ILE A 153 -67.40 12.33 69.10
CA ILE A 153 -67.44 11.20 68.18
C ILE A 153 -66.02 10.62 68.08
N PRO A 154 -65.77 9.39 68.55
CA PRO A 154 -64.48 8.75 68.33
C PRO A 154 -64.31 8.39 66.85
N PHE A 155 -63.27 8.95 66.23
CA PHE A 155 -62.86 8.63 64.87
C PHE A 155 -61.67 7.65 64.96
N HIS A 156 -61.72 6.56 64.20
CA HIS A 156 -60.61 5.61 64.13
C HIS A 156 -60.10 5.54 62.69
N LEU A 157 -58.90 6.05 62.49
CA LEU A 157 -58.14 5.89 61.26
C LEU A 157 -57.80 4.40 61.07
N GLY A 158 -58.56 3.72 60.20
CA GLY A 158 -58.13 2.44 59.64
C GLY A 158 -56.84 2.66 58.83
N TYR A 159 -55.83 1.84 59.11
CA TYR A 159 -54.46 1.90 58.56
C TYR A 159 -54.39 2.31 57.08
N ILE A 160 -53.55 3.32 56.80
CA ILE A 160 -53.01 3.68 55.47
C ILE A 160 -51.66 3.01 55.28
#